data_AF-A0A7J2IZ26-F1
#
_entry.id   AF-A0A7J2IZ26-F1
#
_cell.length_a   1.000
_cell.length_b   1.000
_cell.length_c   1.000
_cell.angle_alpha   90.00
_cell.angle_beta   90.00
_cell.angle_gamma   90.00
#
_symmetry.space_group_name_H-M   'P 1'
#
loop_
_entity.id
_entity.type
_entity.pdbx_description
1 polymer ?
#
loop_
_entity_poly.entity_id
_entity_poly.type
_entity_poly.pdbx_seq_one_letter_code
_entity_poly.pdbx_strand_id
1 'polypeptide(L)'
;MEFKKEDMYGLILHKLKEHSFVESNIASFNNFVDITLQKIVDEINEEIPRDEVDLWLGKIRVGKPMIVEADGSKRKIYPAEARIRKLTYSAPIELEISIGGKEYVSCEIGKIPIMVKSKYCNLYGLSEKELIEHYEDPADPGGYFIINGNEKALVMIEDLAQNHPFVENTQQGLTLKLYSARGSYRIPFTLTQNSEGILLVSFSRFKNIPAILLIKALGLLKDSEIASLIGNISEDILITNFYEYAGIKSSEEALLKIGELMNLEGTKKEILDRVKVRIDSALLAHLGTKPEARKEKAIMICKLIRHFLTCKLYGIETDKDHYANKRVRLSGDLLADLFRVNLTIFVRDLQHSYQKTVRRKKIYSIKSLVKSTLFSHRIETAFATGNWIGQRTGVTQNMDKTNRLAMLSQLQRIVSLLPSKQENFMARTLHPTYYGRFCPIETPEGTSIGLRKNLAMLAKVSTEPKLNDKQVISILEEIGLKRK
;
A
#
# COMPACT_ATOMS: atom_id res chain seq x y z
N MET A 1 -21.82 -34.33 21.28
CA MET A 1 -21.43 -33.50 22.43
C MET A 1 -21.92 -32.09 22.10
N GLU A 2 -23.08 -31.70 22.62
CA GLU A 2 -23.61 -30.35 22.38
C GLU A 2 -22.93 -29.39 23.36
N PHE A 3 -22.22 -28.40 22.85
CA PHE A 3 -21.63 -27.35 23.68
C PHE A 3 -22.73 -26.52 24.32
N LYS A 4 -22.69 -26.36 25.65
CA LYS A 4 -23.62 -25.45 26.33
C LYS A 4 -23.21 -24.01 26.05
N LYS A 5 -24.18 -23.09 26.14
CA LYS A 5 -23.90 -21.64 25.97
C LYS A 5 -22.84 -21.13 26.95
N GLU A 6 -22.80 -21.69 28.14
CA GLU A 6 -21.82 -21.38 29.19
C GLU A 6 -20.39 -21.72 28.76
N ASP A 7 -20.19 -22.87 28.11
CA ASP A 7 -18.88 -23.29 27.59
C ASP A 7 -18.38 -22.32 26.51
N MET A 8 -19.29 -21.89 25.62
CA MET A 8 -18.97 -20.90 24.59
C MET A 8 -18.61 -19.53 25.17
N TYR A 9 -19.29 -19.10 26.24
CA TYR A 9 -18.98 -17.86 26.92
C TYR A 9 -17.59 -17.90 27.57
N GLY A 10 -17.23 -19.03 28.19
CA GLY A 10 -15.89 -19.26 28.73
C GLY A 10 -14.79 -19.09 27.68
N LEU A 11 -14.99 -19.65 26.47
CA LEU A 11 -14.06 -19.51 25.35
C LEU A 11 -13.91 -18.06 24.89
N ILE A 12 -15.01 -17.31 24.79
CA ILE A 12 -14.99 -15.90 24.39
C ILE A 12 -14.24 -15.07 25.44
N LEU A 13 -14.52 -15.28 26.73
CA LEU A 13 -13.83 -14.58 27.81
C LEU A 13 -12.33 -14.89 27.82
N HIS A 14 -11.93 -16.14 27.60
CA HIS A 14 -10.53 -16.51 27.48
C HIS A 14 -9.86 -15.73 26.35
N LYS A 15 -10.47 -15.72 25.16
CA LYS A 15 -9.97 -14.97 24.01
C LYS A 15 -9.84 -13.46 24.30
N LEU A 16 -10.81 -12.85 24.98
CA LEU A 16 -10.78 -11.42 25.32
C LEU A 16 -9.78 -11.07 26.43
N LYS A 17 -9.36 -12.04 27.25
CA LYS A 17 -8.29 -11.86 28.24
C LYS A 17 -6.91 -11.90 27.58
N GLU A 18 -6.72 -12.77 26.60
CA GLU A 18 -5.45 -12.93 25.89
C GLU A 18 -5.23 -11.87 24.81
N HIS A 19 -6.31 -11.43 24.15
CA HIS A 19 -6.26 -10.55 23.00
C HIS A 19 -6.87 -9.18 23.30
N SER A 20 -6.12 -8.13 22.99
CA SER A 20 -6.59 -6.75 23.10
C SER A 20 -7.43 -6.35 21.89
N PHE A 21 -8.44 -5.52 22.12
CA PHE A 21 -9.29 -4.91 21.09
C PHE A 21 -8.52 -4.12 20.02
N VAL A 22 -7.35 -3.58 20.39
CA VAL A 22 -6.50 -2.75 19.51
C VAL A 22 -5.27 -3.49 18.99
N GLU A 23 -5.16 -4.79 19.30
CA GLU A 23 -4.01 -5.64 18.96
C GLU A 23 -3.70 -5.61 17.46
N SER A 24 -4.73 -5.64 16.59
CA SER A 24 -4.53 -5.64 15.13
C SER A 24 -3.71 -4.43 14.67
N ASN A 25 -3.97 -3.24 15.25
CA ASN A 25 -3.28 -2.02 14.87
C ASN A 25 -1.85 -1.97 15.43
N ILE A 26 -1.66 -2.43 16.67
CA ILE A 26 -0.33 -2.53 17.31
C ILE A 26 0.54 -3.57 16.58
N ALA A 27 -0.02 -4.72 16.23
CA ALA A 27 0.64 -5.76 15.47
C ALA A 27 1.04 -5.26 14.08
N SER A 28 0.17 -4.50 13.40
CA SER A 28 0.49 -3.84 12.13
C SER A 28 1.66 -2.87 12.27
N PHE A 29 1.67 -2.03 13.30
CA PHE A 29 2.80 -1.12 13.56
C PHE A 29 4.11 -1.87 13.85
N ASN A 30 4.05 -2.92 14.68
CA ASN A 30 5.23 -3.74 14.97
C ASN A 30 5.77 -4.40 13.71
N ASN A 31 4.90 -4.95 12.86
CA ASN A 31 5.28 -5.55 11.58
C ASN A 31 5.87 -4.53 10.61
N PHE A 32 5.30 -3.32 10.58
CA PHE A 32 5.84 -2.21 9.79
C PHE A 32 7.31 -1.93 10.16
N VAL A 33 7.62 -1.83 11.45
CA VAL A 33 8.98 -1.53 11.91
C VAL A 33 9.92 -2.73 11.73
N ASP A 34 9.46 -3.95 12.06
CA ASP A 34 10.29 -5.17 12.04
C ASP A 34 10.61 -5.65 10.60
N ILE A 35 9.67 -5.50 9.65
CA ILE A 35 9.76 -6.12 8.32
C ILE A 35 9.61 -5.08 7.22
N THR A 36 8.51 -4.32 7.21
CA THR A 36 8.14 -3.48 6.05
C THR A 36 9.13 -2.35 5.82
N LEU A 37 9.71 -1.75 6.87
CA LEU A 37 10.72 -0.69 6.73
C LEU A 37 11.94 -1.15 5.93
N GLN A 38 12.50 -2.33 6.24
CA GLN A 38 13.64 -2.85 5.51
C GLN A 38 13.26 -3.19 4.06
N LYS A 39 12.09 -3.80 3.83
CA LYS A 39 11.58 -4.06 2.48
C LYS A 39 11.50 -2.77 1.64
N ILE A 40 11.01 -1.68 2.22
CA ILE A 40 10.93 -0.38 1.51
C ILE A 40 12.32 0.16 1.17
N VAL A 41 13.28 0.03 2.09
CA VAL A 41 14.66 0.46 1.84
C VAL A 41 15.29 -0.36 0.71
N ASP A 42 15.10 -1.68 0.72
CA ASP A 42 15.61 -2.59 -0.30
C ASP A 42 14.96 -2.30 -1.68
N GLU A 43 13.64 -2.12 -1.72
CA GLU A 43 12.89 -1.72 -2.92
C GLU A 43 13.43 -0.42 -3.52
N ILE A 44 13.59 0.62 -2.69
CA ILE A 44 14.10 1.92 -3.16
C ILE A 44 15.56 1.78 -3.60
N ASN A 45 16.38 0.99 -2.90
CA ASN A 45 17.79 0.77 -3.25
C ASN A 45 17.97 0.13 -4.64
N GLU A 46 17.03 -0.72 -5.06
CA GLU A 46 16.99 -1.28 -6.42
C GLU A 46 16.53 -0.26 -7.48
N GLU A 47 15.69 0.70 -7.11
CA GLU A 47 15.14 1.71 -8.03
C GLU A 47 16.04 2.94 -8.22
N ILE A 48 17.09 3.10 -7.40
CA ILE A 48 18.00 4.25 -7.47
C ILE A 48 18.78 4.22 -8.80
N PRO A 49 18.70 5.28 -9.64
CA PRO A 49 19.53 5.40 -10.82
C PRO A 49 20.99 5.65 -10.40
N ARG A 50 21.93 4.87 -10.95
CA ARG A 50 23.35 4.87 -10.56
C ARG A 50 24.28 5.53 -11.57
N ASP A 51 23.72 6.08 -12.66
CA ASP A 51 24.51 6.65 -13.76
C ASP A 51 25.32 7.88 -13.32
N GLU A 52 24.82 8.65 -12.35
CA GLU A 52 25.46 9.90 -11.89
C GLU A 52 26.06 9.82 -10.48
N VAL A 53 25.47 9.00 -9.59
CA VAL A 53 25.90 8.85 -8.19
C VAL A 53 25.73 7.40 -7.77
N ASP A 54 26.84 6.74 -7.43
CA ASP A 54 26.85 5.40 -6.88
C ASP A 54 26.46 5.43 -5.39
N LEU A 55 25.15 5.40 -5.12
CA LEU A 55 24.57 5.49 -3.79
C LEU A 55 23.89 4.16 -3.43
N TRP A 56 24.21 3.65 -2.25
CA TRP A 56 23.69 2.40 -1.72
C TRP A 56 23.08 2.60 -0.35
N LEU A 57 21.90 2.01 -0.15
CA LEU A 57 21.23 1.93 1.14
C LEU A 57 21.47 0.53 1.74
N GLY A 58 21.75 0.48 3.03
CA GLY A 58 21.97 -0.74 3.79
C GLY A 58 20.82 -1.02 4.77
N LYS A 59 21.16 -1.41 6.00
CA LYS A 59 20.14 -1.74 7.01
C LYS A 59 19.55 -0.48 7.65
N ILE A 60 18.25 -0.55 7.93
CA ILE A 60 17.53 0.46 8.72
C ILE A 60 17.30 -0.05 10.14
N ARG A 61 17.45 0.84 11.13
CA ARG A 61 17.18 0.55 12.54
C ARG A 61 16.37 1.67 13.14
N VAL A 62 15.34 1.31 13.91
CA VAL A 62 14.55 2.24 14.70
C VAL A 62 14.98 2.11 16.16
N GLY A 63 15.39 3.23 16.75
CA GLY A 63 15.77 3.30 18.15
C GLY A 63 14.56 3.26 19.09
N LYS A 64 14.81 3.57 20.36
CA LYS A 64 13.73 3.79 21.34
C LYS A 64 13.41 5.29 21.48
N PRO A 65 12.20 5.64 21.93
CA PRO A 65 11.80 7.03 22.13
C PRO A 65 12.75 7.78 23.07
N MET A 66 13.27 8.90 22.57
CA MET A 66 14.25 9.72 23.29
C MET A 66 14.17 11.20 22.91
N ILE A 67 14.51 12.05 23.86
CA ILE A 67 14.61 13.50 23.69
C ILE A 67 16.07 13.95 23.77
N VAL A 68 16.38 14.99 23.00
CA VAL A 68 17.60 15.77 23.14
C VAL A 68 17.21 17.02 23.92
N GLU A 69 17.73 17.16 25.13
CA GLU A 69 17.48 18.34 25.98
C GLU A 69 18.31 19.54 25.48
N ALA A 70 18.06 20.73 26.03
CA ALA A 70 18.70 21.98 25.57
C ALA A 70 20.23 21.98 25.73
N ASP A 71 20.74 21.19 26.68
CA ASP A 71 22.17 20.95 26.92
C ASP A 71 22.80 19.97 25.90
N GLY A 72 22.00 19.41 24.99
CA GLY A 72 22.44 18.40 24.02
C GLY A 72 22.46 16.98 24.56
N SER A 73 22.09 16.76 25.83
CA SER A 73 22.03 15.43 26.42
C SER A 73 20.86 14.63 25.85
N LYS A 74 21.09 13.33 25.63
CA LYS A 74 20.12 12.38 25.09
C LYS A 74 19.54 11.54 26.22
N ARG A 75 18.23 11.60 26.45
CA ARG A 75 17.57 10.72 27.44
C ARG A 75 16.29 10.07 26.93
N LYS A 76 15.92 8.96 27.58
CA LYS A 76 14.62 8.32 27.36
C LYS A 76 13.50 9.26 27.80
N ILE A 77 12.40 9.20 27.05
CA ILE A 77 11.17 9.91 27.35
C ILE A 77 10.03 8.89 27.51
N TYR A 78 9.10 9.17 28.42
CA TYR A 78 7.90 8.35 28.61
C TYR A 78 6.66 9.09 28.06
N PRO A 79 5.58 8.37 27.69
CA PRO A 79 4.42 9.00 27.08
C PRO A 79 3.77 10.09 27.95
N ALA A 80 3.61 9.88 29.26
CA ALA A 80 3.13 10.89 30.20
C ALA A 80 3.92 12.20 30.14
N GLU A 81 5.25 12.11 30.11
CA GLU A 81 6.11 13.28 30.01
C GLU A 81 5.95 14.00 28.66
N ALA A 82 5.86 13.24 27.56
CA ALA A 82 5.66 13.81 26.24
C ALA A 82 4.34 14.59 26.14
N ARG A 83 3.27 14.13 26.82
CA ARG A 83 1.99 14.84 26.92
C ARG A 83 2.12 16.16 27.65
N ILE A 84 2.68 16.13 28.86
CA ILE A 84 2.78 17.31 29.74
C ILE A 84 3.66 18.40 29.12
N ARG A 85 4.80 18.01 28.54
CA ARG A 85 5.76 18.94 27.93
C ARG A 85 5.41 19.38 26.50
N LYS A 86 4.27 18.95 25.96
CA LYS A 86 3.86 19.22 24.57
C LYS A 86 4.87 18.75 23.52
N LEU A 87 5.49 17.60 23.76
CA LEU A 87 6.50 17.00 22.89
C LEU A 87 5.91 15.93 21.99
N THR A 88 6.64 15.57 20.94
CA THR A 88 6.32 14.43 20.08
C THR A 88 7.06 13.18 20.57
N TYR A 89 6.31 12.12 20.87
CA TYR A 89 6.85 10.84 21.29
C TYR A 89 7.40 10.06 20.09
N SER A 90 8.69 10.25 19.81
CA SER A 90 9.35 9.73 18.61
C SER A 90 10.70 9.10 18.91
N ALA A 91 11.13 8.19 18.04
CA ALA A 91 12.43 7.52 18.10
C ALA A 91 13.28 7.86 16.87
N PRO A 92 14.62 7.92 17.00
CA PRO A 92 15.52 8.13 15.87
C PRO A 92 15.52 6.91 14.95
N ILE A 93 15.66 7.19 13.66
CA ILE A 93 15.86 6.20 12.61
C ILE A 93 17.30 6.33 12.11
N GLU A 94 18.03 5.24 12.16
CA GLU A 94 19.37 5.11 11.61
C GLU A 94 19.32 4.29 10.32
N LEU A 95 20.01 4.78 9.30
CA LEU A 95 20.15 4.12 8.00
C LEU A 95 21.63 4.04 7.65
N GLU A 96 22.07 2.85 7.26
CA GLU A 96 23.39 2.63 6.67
C GLU A 96 23.39 3.16 5.23
N ILE A 97 24.30 4.08 4.92
CA ILE A 97 24.41 4.69 3.59
C ILE A 97 25.86 4.56 3.12
N SER A 98 26.06 4.13 1.88
CA SER A 98 27.34 4.17 1.18
C SER A 98 27.23 5.05 -0.06
N ILE A 99 28.26 5.86 -0.31
CA ILE A 99 28.34 6.75 -1.48
C ILE A 99 29.72 6.61 -2.13
N GLY A 100 29.77 6.31 -3.42
CA GLY A 100 30.98 6.20 -4.24
C GLY A 100 31.84 4.98 -3.90
N GLY A 101 31.22 3.82 -3.64
CA GLY A 101 31.93 2.57 -3.31
C GLY A 101 32.65 2.55 -1.97
N LYS A 102 32.36 3.50 -1.07
CA LYS A 102 32.94 3.55 0.30
C LYS A 102 32.21 2.62 1.26
N GLU A 103 32.79 2.41 2.45
CA GLU A 103 32.12 1.65 3.53
C GLU A 103 30.77 2.27 3.92
N TYR A 104 29.86 1.41 4.39
CA TYR A 104 28.57 1.84 4.92
C TYR A 104 28.75 2.66 6.19
N VAL A 105 28.18 3.85 6.21
CA VAL A 105 28.17 4.72 7.39
C VAL A 105 26.74 4.78 7.93
N SER A 106 26.56 4.40 9.20
CA SER A 106 25.28 4.61 9.90
C SER A 106 25.05 6.09 10.17
N CYS A 107 23.92 6.59 9.65
CA CYS A 107 23.49 7.99 9.78
C CYS A 107 22.07 8.08 10.31
N GLU A 108 21.82 8.99 11.25
CA GLU A 108 20.45 9.31 11.70
C GLU A 108 19.73 10.10 10.60
N ILE A 109 18.72 9.50 9.97
CA ILE A 109 17.97 10.12 8.86
C ILE A 109 16.79 10.97 9.34
N GLY A 110 16.38 10.82 10.60
CA GLY A 110 15.28 11.55 11.20
C GLY A 110 14.64 10.77 12.35
N LYS A 111 13.47 11.23 12.79
CA LYS A 111 12.67 10.61 13.85
C LYS A 111 11.31 10.18 13.33
N ILE A 112 10.78 9.09 13.87
CA ILE A 112 9.44 8.59 13.59
C ILE A 112 8.61 8.51 14.88
N PRO A 113 7.35 8.97 14.88
CA PRO A 113 6.44 8.77 16.01
C PRO A 113 6.27 7.29 16.35
N ILE A 114 6.36 6.96 17.64
CA ILE A 114 6.20 5.59 18.11
C ILE A 114 4.80 5.41 18.71
N MET A 115 4.14 4.31 18.34
CA MET A 115 2.82 3.96 18.88
C MET A 115 2.92 3.54 20.34
N VAL A 116 2.05 4.07 21.19
CA VAL A 116 1.99 3.74 22.63
C VAL A 116 1.62 2.26 22.81
N LYS A 117 2.30 1.57 23.73
CA LYS A 117 2.25 0.11 23.98
C LYS A 117 2.69 -0.81 22.82
N SER A 118 3.26 -0.26 21.75
CA SER A 118 3.97 -1.07 20.74
C SER A 118 5.29 -1.63 21.26
N LYS A 119 5.88 -2.62 20.58
CA LYS A 119 7.18 -3.25 20.93
C LYS A 119 8.33 -2.24 21.07
N TYR A 120 8.24 -1.12 20.36
CA TYR A 120 9.24 -0.06 20.32
C TYR A 120 8.98 1.05 21.36
N CYS A 121 7.83 1.02 22.05
CA CYS A 121 7.52 1.93 23.13
C CYS A 121 8.34 1.60 24.39
N ASN A 122 8.68 2.64 25.17
CA ASN A 122 9.36 2.45 26.46
C ASN A 122 8.46 1.78 27.52
N LEU A 123 7.14 1.72 27.29
CA LEU A 123 6.18 1.04 28.17
C LEU A 123 6.06 -0.47 27.89
N TYR A 124 6.66 -0.97 26.81
CA TYR A 124 6.51 -2.37 26.43
C TYR A 124 7.23 -3.30 27.40
N GLY A 125 6.50 -4.28 27.94
CA GLY A 125 7.03 -5.27 28.88
C GLY A 125 7.10 -4.82 30.34
N LEU A 126 6.61 -3.61 30.66
CA LEU A 126 6.51 -3.14 32.05
C LEU A 126 5.33 -3.81 32.77
N SER A 127 5.52 -4.09 34.05
CA SER A 127 4.48 -4.55 34.96
C SER A 127 3.50 -3.42 35.32
N GLU A 128 2.33 -3.78 35.84
CA GLU A 128 1.31 -2.79 36.25
C GLU A 128 1.85 -1.77 37.26
N LYS A 129 2.74 -2.19 38.17
CA LYS A 129 3.37 -1.31 39.17
C LYS A 129 4.31 -0.29 38.52
N GLU A 130 5.17 -0.74 37.61
CA GLU A 130 6.10 0.13 36.88
C GLU A 130 5.35 1.12 35.96
N LEU A 131 4.21 0.72 35.40
CA LEU A 131 3.35 1.64 34.64
C LEU A 131 2.84 2.78 35.53
N ILE A 132 2.37 2.46 36.75
CA ILE A 132 1.91 3.46 37.72
C ILE A 132 3.06 4.38 38.16
N GLU A 133 4.26 3.84 38.38
CA GLU A 133 5.47 4.63 38.69
C GLU A 133 5.82 5.62 37.57
N HIS A 134 5.53 5.26 36.32
CA HIS A 134 5.69 6.12 35.15
C HIS A 134 4.46 6.97 34.81
N TYR A 135 3.48 7.08 35.72
CA TYR A 135 2.25 7.87 35.57
C TYR A 135 1.36 7.41 34.40
N GLU A 136 1.34 6.11 34.12
CA GLU A 136 0.46 5.49 33.13
C GLU A 136 -0.56 4.57 33.79
N ASP A 137 -1.78 4.57 33.27
CA ASP A 137 -2.82 3.62 33.69
C ASP A 137 -2.55 2.24 33.04
N PRO A 138 -2.40 1.15 33.82
CA PRO A 138 -2.30 -0.21 33.29
C PRO A 138 -3.42 -0.56 32.31
N ALA A 139 -4.61 -0.03 32.55
CA ALA A 139 -5.79 -0.30 31.76
C ALA A 139 -5.83 0.47 30.42
N ASP A 140 -4.92 1.41 30.13
CA ASP A 140 -4.88 2.08 28.83
C ASP A 140 -4.70 1.06 27.68
N PRO A 141 -5.57 0.99 26.66
CA PRO A 141 -5.35 0.06 25.54
C PRO A 141 -4.09 0.35 24.69
N GLY A 142 -3.59 1.59 24.68
CA GLY A 142 -2.55 2.02 23.74
C GLY A 142 -3.06 2.11 22.30
N GLY A 143 -2.17 1.98 21.32
CA GLY A 143 -2.58 1.97 19.89
C GLY A 143 -2.74 3.36 19.25
N TYR A 144 -2.25 4.42 19.90
CA TYR A 144 -2.27 5.80 19.44
C TYR A 144 -0.87 6.43 19.47
N PHE A 145 -0.76 7.65 18.95
CA PHE A 145 0.49 8.41 18.87
C PHE A 145 0.39 9.71 19.66
N ILE A 146 1.50 10.22 20.19
CA ILE A 146 1.55 11.52 20.87
C ILE A 146 2.39 12.47 20.02
N ILE A 147 1.76 13.52 19.51
CA ILE A 147 2.35 14.50 18.60
C ILE A 147 2.11 15.89 19.18
N ASN A 148 3.18 16.61 19.49
CA ASN A 148 3.12 17.93 20.14
C ASN A 148 2.23 17.93 21.40
N GLY A 149 2.34 16.87 22.22
CA GLY A 149 1.54 16.63 23.42
C GLY A 149 0.11 16.12 23.20
N ASN A 150 -0.40 16.20 21.97
CA ASN A 150 -1.76 15.76 21.65
C ASN A 150 -1.77 14.28 21.30
N GLU A 151 -2.71 13.54 21.90
CA GLU A 151 -2.96 12.15 21.53
C GLU A 151 -3.76 12.09 20.23
N LYS A 152 -3.24 11.29 19.30
CA LYS A 152 -3.77 11.15 17.95
C LYS A 152 -3.99 9.69 17.62
N ALA A 153 -5.22 9.36 17.27
CA ALA A 153 -5.61 8.07 16.73
C ALA A 153 -5.42 8.08 15.21
N LEU A 154 -4.82 7.01 14.70
CA LEU A 154 -4.71 6.79 13.26
C LEU A 154 -5.80 5.81 12.86
N VAL A 155 -6.77 6.30 12.09
CA VAL A 155 -7.99 5.57 11.78
C VAL A 155 -7.72 4.56 10.67
N MET A 156 -8.32 3.37 10.80
CA MET A 156 -8.21 2.33 9.79
C MET A 156 -9.01 2.72 8.54
N ILE A 157 -8.46 2.45 7.35
CA ILE A 157 -9.07 2.88 6.09
C ILE A 157 -9.60 1.67 5.32
N GLU A 158 -10.86 1.71 4.91
CA GLU A 158 -11.43 0.74 3.98
C GLU A 158 -11.09 1.16 2.53
N ASP A 159 -10.38 0.30 1.81
CA ASP A 159 -10.04 0.45 0.40
C ASP A 159 -10.57 -0.76 -0.40
N LEU A 160 -10.82 -0.56 -1.70
CA LEU A 160 -11.04 -1.69 -2.62
C LEU A 160 -9.75 -2.53 -2.72
N ALA A 161 -9.91 -3.84 -2.83
CA ALA A 161 -8.80 -4.77 -3.01
C ALA A 161 -7.98 -4.38 -4.24
N GLN A 162 -6.67 -4.20 -4.01
CA GLN A 162 -5.72 -3.90 -5.05
C GLN A 162 -5.33 -5.18 -5.78
N ASN A 163 -4.85 -5.07 -7.02
CA ASN A 163 -4.43 -6.20 -7.85
C ASN A 163 -5.53 -7.26 -8.08
N HIS A 164 -6.80 -6.87 -7.93
CA HIS A 164 -7.96 -7.71 -8.20
C HIS A 164 -8.85 -7.08 -9.30
N PRO A 165 -9.29 -7.84 -10.32
CA PRO A 165 -10.17 -7.30 -11.36
C PRO A 165 -11.59 -7.13 -10.85
N PHE A 166 -12.25 -6.06 -11.29
CA PHE A 166 -13.63 -5.74 -11.02
C PHE A 166 -14.34 -5.53 -12.34
N VAL A 167 -15.45 -6.23 -12.57
CA VAL A 167 -16.29 -6.02 -13.73
C VAL A 167 -17.52 -5.21 -13.32
N GLU A 168 -17.76 -4.10 -14.01
CA GLU A 168 -18.87 -3.19 -13.77
C GLU A 168 -19.58 -2.86 -15.08
N ASN A 169 -20.89 -2.68 -15.04
CA ASN A 169 -21.62 -2.13 -16.17
C ASN A 169 -21.65 -0.59 -16.04
N THR A 170 -21.14 0.08 -17.06
CA THR A 170 -21.10 1.55 -17.14
C THR A 170 -22.00 2.03 -18.27
N GLN A 171 -22.17 3.34 -18.41
CA GLN A 171 -22.89 3.91 -19.57
C GLN A 171 -22.23 3.53 -20.91
N GLN A 172 -20.94 3.19 -20.91
CA GLN A 172 -20.18 2.74 -22.07
C GLN A 172 -20.26 1.21 -22.27
N GLY A 173 -21.10 0.52 -21.49
CA GLY A 173 -21.21 -0.92 -21.44
C GLY A 173 -20.32 -1.55 -20.37
N LEU A 174 -20.13 -2.87 -20.48
CA LEU A 174 -19.34 -3.66 -19.54
C LEU A 174 -17.88 -3.21 -19.57
N THR A 175 -17.32 -2.91 -18.40
CA THR A 175 -15.94 -2.46 -18.21
C THR A 175 -15.27 -3.30 -17.13
N LEU A 176 -14.07 -3.80 -17.40
CA LEU A 176 -13.23 -4.40 -16.37
C LEU A 176 -12.22 -3.35 -15.88
N LYS A 177 -12.18 -3.12 -14.57
CA LYS A 177 -11.24 -2.23 -13.88
C LYS A 177 -10.34 -3.03 -12.94
N LEU A 178 -9.06 -2.71 -12.93
CA LEU A 178 -8.05 -3.28 -12.04
C LEU A 178 -7.20 -2.13 -11.50
N TYR A 179 -7.00 -2.07 -10.19
CA TYR A 179 -6.03 -1.14 -9.61
C TYR A 179 -4.72 -1.86 -9.36
N SER A 180 -3.78 -1.73 -10.30
CA SER A 180 -2.43 -2.27 -10.14
C SER A 180 -1.66 -1.43 -9.14
N ALA A 181 -1.37 -2.01 -7.98
CA ALA A 181 -0.60 -1.37 -6.93
C ALA A 181 0.75 -2.06 -6.72
N ARG A 182 1.82 -1.27 -6.76
CA ARG A 182 3.16 -1.67 -6.34
C ARG A 182 3.74 -0.57 -5.46
N GLY A 183 4.02 -0.92 -4.21
CA GLY A 183 4.38 0.05 -3.18
C GLY A 183 3.32 1.15 -3.06
N SER A 184 3.74 2.42 -3.15
CA SER A 184 2.86 3.59 -3.06
C SER A 184 2.13 3.95 -4.35
N TYR A 185 2.55 3.39 -5.50
CA TYR A 185 1.96 3.72 -6.80
C TYR A 185 0.73 2.85 -7.07
N ARG A 186 -0.40 3.49 -7.35
CA ARG A 186 -1.64 2.84 -7.76
C ARG A 186 -2.03 3.31 -9.15
N ILE A 187 -1.96 2.42 -10.13
CA ILE A 187 -2.25 2.71 -11.53
C ILE A 187 -3.55 2.00 -11.92
N PRO A 188 -4.59 2.73 -12.34
CA PRO A 188 -5.80 2.12 -12.86
C PRO A 188 -5.51 1.51 -14.23
N PHE A 189 -5.93 0.27 -14.42
CA PHE A 189 -6.01 -0.45 -15.67
C PHE A 189 -7.48 -0.68 -15.98
N THR A 190 -7.92 -0.34 -17.19
CA THR A 190 -9.30 -0.53 -17.62
C THR A 190 -9.34 -1.23 -18.96
N LEU A 191 -10.22 -2.23 -19.09
CA LEU A 191 -10.51 -2.95 -20.32
C LEU A 191 -11.98 -2.69 -20.69
N THR A 192 -12.20 -2.17 -21.88
CA THR A 192 -13.51 -1.84 -22.44
C THR A 192 -13.67 -2.48 -23.82
N GLN A 193 -14.90 -2.52 -24.32
CA GLN A 193 -15.20 -2.96 -25.68
C GLN A 193 -15.92 -1.85 -26.45
N ASN A 194 -15.47 -1.58 -27.66
CA ASN A 194 -16.14 -0.64 -28.57
C ASN A 194 -17.36 -1.27 -29.26
N SER A 195 -18.17 -0.44 -29.92
CA SER A 195 -19.31 -0.87 -30.74
C SER A 195 -18.93 -1.86 -31.85
N GLU A 196 -17.71 -1.74 -32.39
CA GLU A 196 -17.15 -2.63 -33.42
C GLU A 196 -16.62 -3.96 -32.86
N GLY A 197 -16.71 -4.18 -31.55
CA GLY A 197 -16.24 -5.40 -30.90
C GLY A 197 -14.75 -5.40 -30.52
N ILE A 198 -14.01 -4.33 -30.83
CA ILE A 198 -12.58 -4.19 -30.50
C ILE A 198 -12.40 -4.05 -28.98
N LEU A 199 -11.46 -4.81 -28.42
CA LEU A 199 -11.08 -4.76 -27.02
C LEU A 199 -10.01 -3.69 -26.81
N LEU A 200 -10.31 -2.71 -25.96
CA LEU A 200 -9.45 -1.58 -25.70
C LEU A 200 -8.97 -1.56 -24.25
N VAL A 201 -7.69 -1.26 -24.08
CA VAL A 201 -7.00 -1.17 -22.81
C VAL A 201 -6.57 0.27 -22.58
N SER A 202 -6.86 0.80 -21.39
CA SER A 202 -6.35 2.09 -20.94
C SER A 202 -5.62 1.94 -19.61
N PHE A 203 -4.47 2.59 -19.47
CA PHE A 203 -3.69 2.65 -18.24
C PHE A 203 -2.78 3.88 -18.23
N SER A 204 -2.67 4.55 -17.08
CA SER A 204 -1.83 5.76 -16.94
C SER A 204 -2.10 6.79 -18.05
N ARG A 205 -1.14 7.04 -18.96
CA ARG A 205 -1.26 7.95 -20.11
C ARG A 205 -1.76 7.28 -21.39
N PHE A 206 -1.76 5.96 -21.43
CA PHE A 206 -2.22 5.19 -22.58
C PHE A 206 -3.74 5.07 -22.52
N LYS A 207 -4.43 5.62 -23.52
CA LYS A 207 -5.89 5.58 -23.62
C LYS A 207 -6.27 4.79 -24.86
N ASN A 208 -7.26 3.90 -24.72
CA ASN A 208 -7.92 3.18 -25.81
C ASN A 208 -6.94 2.44 -26.73
N ILE A 209 -6.00 1.69 -26.16
CA ILE A 209 -5.05 0.87 -26.93
C ILE A 209 -5.65 -0.51 -27.21
N PRO A 210 -5.65 -0.98 -28.47
CA PRO A 210 -6.10 -2.32 -28.80
C PRO A 210 -5.37 -3.39 -27.99
N ALA A 211 -6.12 -4.28 -27.34
CA ALA A 211 -5.56 -5.26 -26.40
C ALA A 211 -4.60 -6.25 -27.09
N ILE A 212 -4.95 -6.70 -28.31
CA ILE A 212 -4.12 -7.60 -29.10
C ILE A 212 -2.80 -6.93 -29.52
N LEU A 213 -2.85 -5.65 -29.90
CA LEU A 213 -1.65 -4.87 -30.21
C LEU A 213 -0.71 -4.80 -29.00
N LEU A 214 -1.26 -4.57 -27.80
CA LEU A 214 -0.48 -4.53 -26.57
C LEU A 214 0.13 -5.90 -26.23
N ILE A 215 -0.60 -7.00 -26.42
CA ILE A 215 -0.11 -8.36 -26.19
C ILE A 215 1.06 -8.69 -27.15
N LYS A 216 0.91 -8.36 -28.44
CA LYS A 216 1.98 -8.52 -29.44
C LYS A 216 3.20 -7.67 -29.11
N ALA A 217 3.01 -6.43 -28.66
CA ALA A 217 4.08 -5.55 -28.23
C ALA A 217 4.87 -6.11 -27.03
N LEU A 218 4.23 -6.84 -26.12
CA LEU A 218 4.87 -7.46 -24.95
C LEU A 218 5.65 -8.74 -25.27
N GLY A 219 5.51 -9.29 -26.48
CA GLY A 219 6.30 -10.42 -26.97
C GLY A 219 5.54 -11.71 -27.26
N LEU A 220 4.21 -11.75 -27.10
CA LEU A 220 3.39 -12.88 -27.54
C LEU A 220 2.92 -12.64 -28.98
N LEU A 221 3.59 -13.25 -29.95
CA LEU A 221 3.35 -13.01 -31.39
C LEU A 221 2.40 -14.01 -32.03
N LYS A 222 2.36 -15.25 -31.53
CA LYS A 222 1.55 -16.32 -32.14
C LYS A 222 0.08 -16.16 -31.72
N ASP A 223 -0.79 -15.87 -32.67
CA ASP A 223 -2.23 -15.73 -32.43
C ASP A 223 -2.83 -17.01 -31.82
N SER A 224 -2.32 -18.19 -32.19
CA SER A 224 -2.73 -19.47 -31.60
C SER A 224 -2.43 -19.56 -30.10
N GLU A 225 -1.29 -19.03 -29.66
CA GLU A 225 -0.90 -19.01 -28.24
C GLU A 225 -1.79 -18.04 -27.46
N ILE A 226 -2.04 -16.84 -28.01
CA ILE A 226 -2.94 -15.85 -27.41
C ILE A 226 -4.35 -16.42 -27.28
N ALA A 227 -4.88 -17.04 -28.33
CA ALA A 227 -6.20 -17.66 -28.32
C ALA A 227 -6.29 -18.79 -27.28
N SER A 228 -5.26 -19.63 -27.17
CA SER A 228 -5.22 -20.71 -26.16
C SER A 228 -5.23 -20.19 -24.71
N LEU A 229 -4.58 -19.04 -24.46
CA LEU A 229 -4.53 -18.42 -23.14
C LEU A 229 -5.86 -17.74 -22.75
N ILE A 230 -6.56 -17.16 -23.73
CA ILE A 230 -7.88 -16.56 -23.51
C ILE A 230 -8.95 -17.65 -23.40
N GLY A 231 -8.86 -18.72 -24.19
CA GLY A 231 -9.84 -19.80 -24.27
C GLY A 231 -11.04 -19.49 -25.16
N ASN A 232 -11.82 -20.52 -25.49
CA ASN A 232 -12.87 -20.49 -26.52
C ASN A 232 -14.22 -19.90 -26.05
N ILE A 233 -14.19 -18.86 -25.22
CA ILE A 233 -15.40 -18.35 -24.56
C ILE A 233 -16.25 -17.46 -25.48
N SER A 234 -15.61 -16.79 -26.45
CA SER A 234 -16.31 -15.98 -27.46
C SER A 234 -15.42 -15.83 -28.71
N GLU A 235 -15.52 -16.79 -29.61
CA GLU A 235 -14.69 -16.86 -30.81
C GLU A 235 -14.91 -15.66 -31.74
N ASP A 236 -16.15 -15.20 -31.92
CA ASP A 236 -16.48 -14.10 -32.84
C ASP A 236 -15.74 -12.79 -32.51
N ILE A 237 -15.78 -12.36 -31.23
CA ILE A 237 -15.09 -11.14 -30.78
C ILE A 237 -13.59 -11.27 -30.98
N LEU A 238 -13.03 -12.44 -30.67
CA LEU A 238 -11.60 -12.68 -30.80
C LEU A 238 -11.16 -12.67 -32.27
N ILE A 239 -11.95 -13.27 -33.17
CA ILE A 239 -11.67 -13.30 -34.61
C ILE A 239 -11.62 -11.88 -35.17
N THR A 240 -12.57 -11.01 -34.83
CA THR A 240 -12.56 -9.60 -35.26
C THR A 240 -11.28 -8.89 -34.80
N ASN A 241 -10.90 -9.06 -33.53
CA ASN A 241 -9.69 -8.45 -32.97
C ASN A 241 -8.41 -9.02 -33.58
N PHE A 242 -8.36 -10.31 -33.90
CA PHE A 242 -7.19 -10.90 -34.56
C PHE A 242 -7.07 -10.45 -36.00
N TYR A 243 -8.18 -10.36 -36.74
CA TYR A 243 -8.18 -9.97 -38.15
C TYR A 243 -7.62 -8.55 -38.35
N GLU A 244 -8.04 -7.59 -37.53
CA GLU A 244 -7.60 -6.20 -37.63
C GLU A 244 -6.09 -6.01 -37.37
N TYR A 245 -5.52 -6.83 -36.48
CA TYR A 245 -4.10 -6.76 -36.10
C TYR A 245 -3.28 -7.97 -36.60
N ALA A 246 -3.78 -8.70 -37.59
CA ALA A 246 -3.10 -9.85 -38.20
C ALA A 246 -1.83 -9.44 -38.96
N GLY A 247 -1.82 -8.23 -39.53
CA GLY A 247 -0.69 -7.70 -40.31
C GLY A 247 0.58 -7.44 -39.50
N ILE A 248 0.51 -7.43 -38.17
CA ILE A 248 1.64 -7.11 -37.28
C ILE A 248 2.36 -8.40 -36.91
N LYS A 249 3.61 -8.53 -37.37
CA LYS A 249 4.41 -9.76 -37.20
C LYS A 249 5.58 -9.58 -36.24
N SER A 250 5.99 -8.33 -35.97
CA SER A 250 7.06 -8.02 -35.03
C SER A 250 6.58 -7.26 -33.79
N SER A 251 7.23 -7.52 -32.65
CA SER A 251 7.02 -6.74 -31.42
C SER A 251 7.42 -5.28 -31.60
N GLU A 252 8.44 -5.00 -32.42
CA GLU A 252 8.89 -3.62 -32.68
C GLU A 252 7.87 -2.84 -33.52
N GLU A 253 7.25 -3.49 -34.52
CA GLU A 253 6.16 -2.91 -35.30
C GLU A 253 4.96 -2.57 -34.42
N ALA A 254 4.61 -3.47 -33.49
CA ALA A 254 3.53 -3.24 -32.53
C ALA A 254 3.82 -2.03 -31.62
N LEU A 255 5.06 -1.92 -31.12
CA LEU A 255 5.49 -0.79 -30.28
C LEU A 255 5.51 0.54 -31.03
N LEU A 256 5.94 0.54 -32.30
CA LEU A 256 5.90 1.73 -33.16
C LEU A 256 4.48 2.21 -33.38
N LYS A 257 3.55 1.29 -33.68
CA LYS A 257 2.14 1.61 -33.87
C LYS A 257 1.48 2.15 -32.59
N ILE A 258 1.87 1.63 -31.42
CA ILE A 258 1.49 2.23 -30.12
C ILE A 258 2.05 3.65 -30.00
N GLY A 259 3.30 3.88 -30.40
CA GLY A 259 3.92 5.20 -30.40
C GLY A 259 3.20 6.22 -31.30
N GLU A 260 2.76 5.79 -32.47
CA GLU A 260 1.93 6.59 -33.40
C GLU A 260 0.58 6.94 -32.79
N LEU A 261 -0.12 5.97 -32.18
CA LEU A 261 -1.39 6.21 -31.47
C LEU A 261 -1.26 7.20 -30.31
N MET A 262 -0.06 7.34 -29.75
CA MET A 262 0.25 8.29 -28.68
C MET A 262 0.68 9.67 -29.18
N ASN A 263 0.79 9.89 -30.50
CA ASN A 263 1.35 11.10 -31.11
C ASN A 263 2.75 11.42 -30.55
N LEU A 264 3.61 10.42 -30.39
CA LEU A 264 4.98 10.65 -29.94
C LEU A 264 5.86 11.16 -31.07
N GLU A 265 6.40 12.36 -30.89
CA GLU A 265 7.39 12.94 -31.80
C GLU A 265 8.82 12.46 -31.47
N GLY A 266 9.59 12.18 -32.51
CA GLY A 266 11.00 11.81 -32.42
C GLY A 266 11.44 10.83 -33.50
N THR A 267 12.68 10.37 -33.39
CA THR A 267 13.19 9.27 -34.22
C THR A 267 12.55 7.94 -33.83
N LYS A 268 12.52 6.96 -34.75
CA LYS A 268 11.98 5.62 -34.47
C LYS A 268 12.55 4.98 -33.20
N LYS A 269 13.86 5.16 -32.95
CA LYS A 269 14.54 4.63 -31.75
C LYS A 269 14.06 5.30 -30.46
N GLU A 270 13.96 6.63 -30.45
CA GLU A 270 13.49 7.37 -29.28
C GLU A 270 12.03 7.05 -28.94
N ILE A 271 11.17 6.88 -29.96
CA ILE A 271 9.77 6.48 -29.76
C ILE A 271 9.73 5.10 -29.11
N LEU A 272 10.47 4.13 -29.65
CA LEU A 272 10.55 2.77 -29.10
C LEU A 272 11.00 2.75 -27.64
N ASP A 273 12.09 3.46 -27.32
CA ASP A 273 12.63 3.49 -25.96
C ASP A 273 11.68 4.17 -24.98
N ARG A 274 11.04 5.28 -25.38
CA ARG A 274 10.02 5.95 -24.58
C ARG A 274 8.81 5.04 -24.31
N VAL A 275 8.32 4.33 -25.32
CA VAL A 275 7.18 3.42 -25.17
C VAL A 275 7.55 2.25 -24.25
N LYS A 276 8.74 1.63 -24.45
CA LYS A 276 9.24 0.54 -23.60
C LYS A 276 9.32 0.95 -22.13
N VAL A 277 9.97 2.06 -21.82
CA VAL A 277 10.11 2.58 -20.44
C VAL A 277 8.73 2.85 -19.82
N ARG A 278 7.79 3.42 -20.58
CA ARG A 278 6.43 3.71 -20.09
C ARG A 278 5.61 2.45 -19.87
N ILE A 279 5.70 1.45 -20.74
CA ILE A 279 5.02 0.16 -20.56
C ILE A 279 5.57 -0.55 -19.33
N ASP A 280 6.90 -0.61 -19.19
CA ASP A 280 7.55 -1.31 -18.08
C ASP A 280 7.21 -0.70 -16.72
N SER A 281 7.22 0.64 -16.63
CA SER A 281 6.90 1.37 -15.40
C SER A 281 5.41 1.43 -15.07
N ALA A 282 4.53 1.52 -16.07
CA ALA A 282 3.10 1.80 -15.84
C ALA A 282 2.19 0.58 -15.96
N LEU A 283 2.45 -0.34 -16.90
CA LEU A 283 1.56 -1.47 -17.14
C LEU A 283 1.75 -2.54 -16.07
N LEU A 284 0.68 -2.85 -15.33
CA LEU A 284 0.63 -3.93 -14.33
C LEU A 284 1.89 -4.00 -13.45
N ALA A 285 2.26 -2.85 -12.88
CA ALA A 285 3.51 -2.69 -12.12
C ALA A 285 3.70 -3.72 -10.99
N HIS A 286 2.61 -4.25 -10.44
CA HIS A 286 2.62 -5.29 -9.40
C HIS A 286 3.27 -6.61 -9.83
N LEU A 287 3.30 -6.93 -11.13
CA LEU A 287 3.99 -8.11 -11.66
C LEU A 287 5.49 -7.88 -11.85
N GLY A 288 5.90 -6.62 -12.02
CA GLY A 288 7.29 -6.26 -12.25
C GLY A 288 7.46 -5.02 -13.11
N THR A 289 8.63 -4.40 -13.01
CA THR A 289 9.03 -3.22 -13.79
C THR A 289 10.20 -3.50 -14.72
N LYS A 290 10.74 -4.72 -14.69
CA LYS A 290 11.84 -5.15 -15.55
C LYS A 290 11.31 -5.74 -16.86
N PRO A 291 12.10 -5.69 -17.96
CA PRO A 291 11.70 -6.26 -19.25
C PRO A 291 11.35 -7.76 -19.21
N GLU A 292 11.95 -8.52 -18.31
CA GLU A 292 11.70 -9.95 -18.11
C GLU A 292 10.22 -10.25 -17.77
N ALA A 293 9.58 -9.34 -17.02
CA ALA A 293 8.19 -9.49 -16.60
C ALA A 293 7.18 -9.23 -17.74
N ARG A 294 7.60 -8.76 -18.92
CA ARG A 294 6.69 -8.42 -20.03
C ARG A 294 5.87 -9.63 -20.49
N LYS A 295 6.47 -10.82 -20.53
CA LYS A 295 5.76 -12.05 -20.91
C LYS A 295 4.67 -12.42 -19.91
N GLU A 296 4.96 -12.30 -18.60
CA GLU A 296 3.97 -12.54 -17.55
C GLU A 296 2.83 -11.51 -17.59
N LYS A 297 3.14 -10.23 -17.86
CA LYS A 297 2.13 -9.18 -18.09
C LYS A 297 1.21 -9.53 -19.26
N ALA A 298 1.77 -10.04 -20.36
CA ALA A 298 0.99 -10.44 -21.53
C ALA A 298 0.01 -11.58 -21.19
N ILE A 299 0.49 -12.60 -20.47
CA ILE A 299 -0.35 -13.72 -19.98
C ILE A 299 -1.45 -13.20 -19.05
N MET A 300 -1.13 -12.27 -18.16
CA MET A 300 -2.13 -11.68 -17.26
C MET A 300 -3.22 -10.94 -18.04
N ILE A 301 -2.86 -10.17 -19.06
CA ILE A 301 -3.85 -9.48 -19.93
C ILE A 301 -4.75 -10.51 -20.63
N CYS A 302 -4.20 -11.61 -21.15
CA CYS A 302 -5.02 -12.69 -21.72
C CYS A 302 -6.03 -13.25 -20.71
N LYS A 303 -5.60 -13.47 -19.45
CA LYS A 303 -6.49 -13.93 -18.36
C LYS A 303 -7.55 -12.89 -18.00
N LEU A 304 -7.22 -11.59 -18.02
CA LEU A 304 -8.18 -10.50 -17.80
C LEU A 304 -9.22 -10.43 -18.93
N ILE A 305 -8.79 -10.58 -20.18
CA ILE A 305 -9.69 -10.66 -21.34
C ILE A 305 -10.62 -11.86 -21.19
N ARG A 306 -10.10 -13.04 -20.86
CA ARG A 306 -10.92 -14.23 -20.58
C ARG A 306 -11.97 -13.94 -19.51
N HIS A 307 -11.57 -13.35 -18.40
CA HIS A 307 -12.48 -13.02 -17.30
C HIS A 307 -13.57 -12.03 -17.75
N PHE A 308 -13.19 -10.99 -18.49
CA PHE A 308 -14.12 -10.01 -19.07
C PHE A 308 -15.15 -10.66 -20.01
N LEU A 309 -14.70 -11.49 -20.95
CA LEU A 309 -15.58 -12.19 -21.90
C LEU A 309 -16.51 -13.18 -21.20
N THR A 310 -16.02 -13.89 -20.18
CA THR A 310 -16.83 -14.78 -19.34
C THR A 310 -17.94 -14.00 -18.64
N CYS A 311 -17.60 -12.87 -18.01
CA CYS A 311 -18.58 -12.02 -17.32
C CYS A 311 -19.59 -11.44 -18.31
N LYS A 312 -19.17 -11.10 -19.53
CA LYS A 312 -20.07 -10.64 -20.58
C LYS A 312 -21.05 -11.72 -21.03
N LEU A 313 -20.58 -12.95 -21.23
CA LEU A 313 -21.40 -14.09 -21.65
C LEU A 313 -22.51 -14.39 -20.63
N TYR A 314 -22.16 -14.42 -19.35
CA TYR A 314 -23.09 -14.76 -18.27
C TYR A 314 -23.82 -13.56 -17.67
N GLY A 315 -23.50 -12.33 -18.07
CA GLY A 315 -24.05 -11.11 -17.50
C GLY A 315 -23.72 -10.92 -16.01
N ILE A 316 -22.54 -11.38 -15.57
CA ILE A 316 -22.13 -11.35 -14.16
C ILE A 316 -21.33 -10.07 -13.90
N GLU A 317 -21.78 -9.29 -12.92
CA GLU A 317 -21.05 -8.13 -12.41
C GLU A 317 -20.32 -8.48 -11.10
N THR A 318 -19.20 -7.80 -10.84
CA THR A 318 -18.48 -7.97 -9.58
C THR A 318 -19.08 -7.09 -8.50
N ASP A 319 -19.54 -7.70 -7.41
CA ASP A 319 -19.93 -6.97 -6.21
C ASP A 319 -18.69 -6.36 -5.54
N LYS A 320 -18.56 -5.04 -5.64
CA LYS A 320 -17.47 -4.25 -5.05
C LYS A 320 -17.61 -4.10 -3.54
N ASP A 321 -18.82 -4.23 -3.02
CA ASP A 321 -19.13 -4.04 -1.61
C ASP A 321 -18.94 -5.32 -0.79
N HIS A 322 -18.91 -6.48 -1.45
CA HIS A 322 -18.49 -7.75 -0.86
C HIS A 322 -17.09 -7.65 -0.23
N TYR A 323 -16.95 -8.02 1.06
CA TYR A 323 -15.70 -7.83 1.80
C TYR A 323 -14.51 -8.68 1.32
N ALA A 324 -14.75 -9.73 0.54
CA ALA A 324 -13.66 -10.43 -0.17
C ALA A 324 -12.91 -9.50 -1.15
N ASN A 325 -13.57 -8.46 -1.64
CA ASN A 325 -13.06 -7.50 -2.61
C ASN A 325 -12.69 -6.16 -1.97
N LYS A 326 -12.70 -6.07 -0.64
CA LYS A 326 -12.26 -4.92 0.14
C LYS A 326 -11.11 -5.29 1.06
N ARG A 327 -10.30 -4.32 1.42
CA ARG A 327 -9.18 -4.47 2.36
C ARG A 327 -9.21 -3.33 3.35
N VAL A 328 -8.88 -3.64 4.60
CA VAL A 328 -8.72 -2.65 5.66
C VAL A 328 -7.24 -2.36 5.78
N ARG A 329 -6.85 -1.12 5.54
CA ARG A 329 -5.50 -0.62 5.74
C ARG A 329 -5.35 -0.18 7.19
N LEU A 330 -4.37 -0.77 7.86
CA LEU A 330 -4.04 -0.49 9.26
C LEU A 330 -2.98 0.63 9.34
N SER A 331 -2.63 1.04 10.56
CA SER A 331 -1.64 2.11 10.77
C SER A 331 -0.27 1.82 10.17
N GLY A 332 0.20 0.57 10.23
CA GLY A 332 1.48 0.16 9.65
C GLY A 332 1.49 0.32 8.12
N ASP A 333 0.40 -0.04 7.44
CA ASP A 333 0.29 0.08 5.99
C ASP A 333 0.29 1.54 5.54
N LEU A 334 -0.37 2.41 6.31
CA LEU A 334 -0.44 3.85 6.02
C LEU A 334 0.92 4.50 6.28
N LEU A 335 1.61 4.09 7.35
CA LEU A 335 2.97 4.53 7.65
C LEU A 335 3.99 4.04 6.62
N ALA A 336 3.81 2.85 6.07
CA ALA A 336 4.63 2.33 4.97
C ALA A 336 4.59 3.24 3.74
N ASP A 337 3.39 3.69 3.33
CA ASP A 337 3.27 4.63 2.21
C ASP A 337 3.91 5.99 2.54
N LEU A 338 3.68 6.49 3.76
CA LEU A 338 4.27 7.74 4.24
C LEU A 338 5.79 7.69 4.23
N PHE A 339 6.36 6.60 4.75
CA PHE A 339 7.78 6.40 4.82
C PHE A 339 8.39 6.25 3.41
N ARG A 340 7.79 5.45 2.53
CA ARG A 340 8.28 5.22 1.15
C ARG A 340 8.43 6.52 0.37
N VAL A 341 7.41 7.38 0.36
CA VAL A 341 7.48 8.66 -0.36
C VAL A 341 8.54 9.58 0.25
N ASN A 342 8.59 9.69 1.58
CA ASN A 342 9.57 10.55 2.24
C ASN A 342 11.01 10.05 2.04
N LEU A 343 11.23 8.73 2.07
CA LEU A 343 12.54 8.13 1.80
C LEU A 343 12.96 8.35 0.35
N THR A 344 12.05 8.20 -0.61
CA THR A 344 12.32 8.49 -2.03
C THR A 344 12.74 9.95 -2.23
N ILE A 345 12.06 10.90 -1.57
CA ILE A 345 12.47 12.32 -1.64
C ILE A 345 13.81 12.54 -0.95
N PHE A 346 14.03 11.91 0.22
CA PHE A 346 15.30 11.99 0.94
C PHE A 346 16.48 11.51 0.10
N VAL A 347 16.33 10.39 -0.61
CA VAL A 347 17.36 9.84 -1.50
C VAL A 347 17.66 10.80 -2.64
N ARG A 348 16.64 11.40 -3.28
CA ARG A 348 16.83 12.42 -4.33
C ARG A 348 17.55 13.65 -3.79
N ASP A 349 17.16 14.12 -2.60
CA ASP A 349 17.78 15.26 -1.95
C ASP A 349 19.25 14.98 -1.60
N LEU A 350 19.57 13.75 -1.21
CA LEU A 350 20.92 13.28 -0.92
C LEU A 350 21.78 13.19 -2.20
N GLN A 351 21.26 12.60 -3.28
CA GLN A 351 21.92 12.54 -4.59
C GLN A 351 22.26 13.95 -5.10
N HIS A 352 21.28 14.85 -5.07
CA HIS A 352 21.48 16.24 -5.51
C HIS A 352 22.47 17.01 -4.62
N SER A 353 22.43 16.80 -3.29
CA SER A 353 23.39 17.42 -2.36
C SER A 353 24.81 16.90 -2.59
N TYR A 354 24.95 15.61 -2.88
CA TYR A 354 26.22 15.00 -3.24
C TYR A 354 26.76 15.56 -4.57
N GLN A 355 25.95 15.61 -5.62
CA GLN A 355 26.35 16.19 -6.91
C GLN A 355 26.84 17.63 -6.79
N LYS A 356 26.14 18.47 -6.03
CA LYS A 356 26.57 19.86 -5.75
C LYS A 356 27.91 19.92 -5.03
N THR A 357 28.15 18.98 -4.13
CA THR A 357 29.40 18.89 -3.36
C THR A 357 30.58 18.49 -4.25
N VAL A 358 30.39 17.48 -5.09
CA VAL A 358 31.39 17.02 -6.08
C VAL A 358 31.77 18.17 -7.01
N ARG A 359 30.79 18.92 -7.54
CA ARG A 359 31.05 20.11 -8.38
C ARG A 359 31.86 21.19 -7.66
N ARG A 360 31.72 21.31 -6.33
CA ARG A 360 32.44 22.29 -5.49
C ARG A 360 33.79 21.79 -4.97
N LYS A 361 34.21 20.56 -5.31
CA LYS A 361 35.46 19.91 -4.84
C LYS A 361 35.69 19.95 -3.32
N LYS A 362 34.63 20.03 -2.51
CA LYS A 362 34.71 19.94 -1.04
C LYS A 362 34.40 18.53 -0.59
N ILE A 363 35.18 17.99 0.34
CA ILE A 363 34.91 16.68 0.95
C ILE A 363 34.04 16.92 2.18
N TYR A 364 32.74 16.63 2.07
CA TYR A 364 31.82 16.59 3.20
C TYR A 364 31.68 15.17 3.72
N SER A 365 31.55 15.00 5.04
CA SER A 365 31.16 13.72 5.62
C SER A 365 29.71 13.41 5.24
N ILE A 366 29.36 12.13 5.05
CA ILE A 366 27.98 11.72 4.70
C ILE A 366 26.98 12.26 5.73
N LYS A 367 27.35 12.24 7.02
CA LYS A 367 26.55 12.79 8.13
C LYS A 367 26.20 14.28 7.94
N SER A 368 27.09 15.07 7.33
CA SER A 368 26.82 16.49 7.07
C SER A 368 25.94 16.74 5.83
N LEU A 369 25.80 15.77 4.93
CA LEU A 369 24.91 15.83 3.78
C LEU A 369 23.47 15.44 4.14
N VAL A 370 23.30 14.58 5.14
CA VAL A 370 22.01 14.09 5.61
C VAL A 370 21.27 15.19 6.39
N LYS A 371 20.08 15.58 5.89
CA LYS A 371 19.22 16.57 6.54
C LYS A 371 18.11 15.88 7.34
N SER A 372 18.41 15.49 8.58
CA SER A 372 17.51 14.71 9.43
C SER A 372 16.22 15.45 9.88
N THR A 373 16.30 16.78 9.97
CA THR A 373 15.18 17.63 10.41
C THR A 373 14.02 17.66 9.41
N LEU A 374 14.31 17.74 8.11
CA LEU A 374 13.29 17.79 7.05
C LEU A 374 12.48 16.51 6.98
N PHE A 375 13.13 15.36 7.15
CA PHE A 375 12.47 14.06 7.15
C PHE A 375 11.47 13.96 8.30
N SER A 376 11.93 14.28 9.52
CA SER A 376 11.11 14.25 10.73
C SER A 376 9.91 15.19 10.63
N HIS A 377 10.14 16.43 10.18
CA HIS A 377 9.10 17.45 10.04
C HIS A 377 7.99 17.03 9.06
N ARG A 378 8.33 16.39 7.93
CA ARG A 378 7.32 15.91 6.97
C ARG A 378 6.42 14.84 7.56
N ILE A 379 6.99 13.90 8.32
CA ILE A 379 6.21 12.87 9.01
C ILE A 379 5.32 13.52 10.09
N GLU A 380 5.89 14.37 10.95
CA GLU A 380 5.13 15.05 12.01
C GLU A 380 3.99 15.91 11.46
N THR A 381 4.21 16.62 10.35
CA THR A 381 3.17 17.45 9.71
C THR A 381 2.01 16.59 9.20
N ALA A 382 2.28 15.42 8.61
CA ALA A 382 1.24 14.51 8.13
C ALA A 382 0.37 13.99 9.29
N PHE A 383 0.99 13.64 10.41
CA PHE A 383 0.28 13.27 11.64
C PHE A 383 -0.48 14.44 12.25
N ALA A 384 0.10 15.63 12.29
CA ALA A 384 -0.50 16.80 12.93
C ALA A 384 -1.77 17.26 12.19
N THR A 385 -1.67 17.36 10.86
CA THR A 385 -2.75 17.83 9.98
C THR A 385 -3.75 16.76 9.60
N GLY A 386 -3.37 15.48 9.67
CA GLY A 386 -4.19 14.37 9.19
C GLY A 386 -4.30 14.30 7.66
N ASN A 387 -3.47 15.05 6.93
CA ASN A 387 -3.37 15.02 5.48
C ASN A 387 -2.22 14.08 5.06
N TRP A 388 -2.59 12.99 4.41
CA TRP A 388 -1.69 11.93 4.01
C TRP A 388 -1.54 11.88 2.49
N ILE A 389 -0.58 11.08 2.03
CA ILE A 389 -0.29 10.89 0.61
C ILE A 389 -1.54 10.36 -0.12
N GLY A 390 -1.72 10.79 -1.36
CA GLY A 390 -2.85 10.37 -2.20
C GLY A 390 -4.15 11.13 -1.91
N GLN A 391 -4.05 12.39 -1.45
CA GLN A 391 -5.20 13.26 -1.14
C GLN A 391 -6.14 12.67 -0.07
N ARG A 392 -5.59 11.85 0.83
CA ARG A 392 -6.35 11.27 1.94
C ARG A 392 -6.37 12.25 3.10
N THR A 393 -7.55 12.71 3.47
CA THR A 393 -7.75 13.68 4.56
C THR A 393 -8.41 13.00 5.75
N GLY A 394 -8.11 13.48 6.96
CA GLY A 394 -8.74 12.97 8.19
C GLY A 394 -8.31 11.58 8.62
N VAL A 395 -7.16 11.09 8.13
CA VAL A 395 -6.58 9.79 8.49
C VAL A 395 -6.12 9.78 9.95
N THR A 396 -5.54 10.90 10.40
CA THR A 396 -5.17 11.11 11.79
C THR A 396 -6.19 12.03 12.44
N GLN A 397 -6.73 11.61 13.58
CA GLN A 397 -7.74 12.34 14.35
C GLN A 397 -7.26 12.51 15.79
N ASN A 398 -7.68 13.60 16.45
CA ASN A 398 -7.43 13.71 17.89
C ASN A 398 -8.22 12.62 18.62
N MET A 399 -7.64 12.08 19.68
CA MET A 399 -8.29 11.06 20.49
C MET A 399 -9.51 11.66 21.21
N ASP A 400 -10.63 10.95 21.16
CA ASP A 400 -11.83 11.25 21.93
C ASP A 400 -11.64 10.74 23.36
N LYS A 401 -11.49 11.69 24.29
CA LYS A 401 -11.29 11.43 25.72
C LYS A 401 -12.57 11.64 26.55
N THR A 402 -13.74 11.68 25.92
CA THR A 402 -15.02 11.86 26.64
C THR A 402 -15.23 10.76 27.68
N ASN A 403 -14.96 9.51 27.30
CA ASN A 403 -14.94 8.36 28.21
C ASN A 403 -14.12 7.22 27.58
N ARG A 404 -13.88 6.15 28.37
CA ARG A 404 -13.08 4.99 27.93
C ARG A 404 -13.68 4.24 26.75
N LEU A 405 -15.02 4.15 26.66
CA LEU A 405 -15.68 3.46 25.57
C LEU A 405 -15.55 4.22 24.25
N ALA A 406 -15.61 5.56 24.29
CA ALA A 406 -15.41 6.42 23.13
C ALA A 406 -14.00 6.26 22.55
N MET A 407 -12.99 6.17 23.43
CA MET A 407 -11.61 5.89 23.02
C MET A 407 -11.48 4.52 22.32
N LEU A 408 -12.04 3.46 22.91
CA LEU A 408 -11.99 2.11 22.33
C LEU A 408 -12.75 2.05 20.99
N SER A 409 -13.94 2.65 20.93
CA SER A 409 -14.73 2.80 19.69
C SER A 409 -13.91 3.50 18.61
N GLN A 410 -13.28 4.64 18.92
CA GLN A 410 -12.47 5.36 17.94
C GLN A 410 -11.28 4.55 17.44
N LEU A 411 -10.60 3.80 18.31
CA LEU A 411 -9.47 2.95 17.94
C LEU A 411 -9.86 1.76 17.07
N GLN A 412 -11.11 1.30 17.15
CA GLN A 412 -11.67 0.23 16.32
C GLN A 412 -12.42 0.72 15.08
N ARG A 413 -12.44 2.03 14.87
CA ARG A 413 -13.17 2.67 13.76
C ARG A 413 -12.47 2.45 12.43
N ILE A 414 -13.27 2.09 11.44
CA ILE A 414 -12.90 1.97 10.03
C ILE A 414 -13.66 3.02 9.23
N VAL A 415 -12.92 3.73 8.38
CA VAL A 415 -13.44 4.82 7.57
C VAL A 415 -13.26 4.51 6.10
N SER A 416 -14.35 4.59 5.36
CA SER A 416 -14.32 4.65 3.91
C SER A 416 -13.99 6.07 3.45
N LEU A 417 -13.07 6.21 2.50
CA LEU A 417 -12.66 7.51 1.94
C LEU A 417 -13.61 8.05 0.86
N LEU A 418 -14.77 7.43 0.67
CA LEU A 418 -15.76 7.91 -0.28
C LEU A 418 -16.30 9.29 0.15
N PRO A 419 -16.57 10.20 -0.82
CA PRO A 419 -17.11 11.52 -0.51
C PRO A 419 -18.44 11.42 0.24
N SER A 420 -18.53 12.01 1.44
CA SER A 420 -19.74 11.92 2.28
C SER A 420 -20.97 12.64 1.70
N LYS A 421 -20.75 13.58 0.76
CA LYS A 421 -21.82 14.28 0.05
C LYS A 421 -22.41 13.46 -1.10
N GLN A 422 -21.70 12.46 -1.60
CA GLN A 422 -22.18 11.62 -2.70
C GLN A 422 -23.12 10.54 -2.15
N GLU A 423 -24.21 10.33 -2.87
CA GLU A 423 -25.21 9.30 -2.58
C GLU A 423 -24.71 7.92 -3.05
N ASN A 424 -23.86 7.31 -2.23
CA ASN A 424 -23.35 5.96 -2.46
C ASN A 424 -24.24 4.93 -1.74
N PHE A 425 -25.47 4.71 -2.22
CA PHE A 425 -26.47 3.86 -1.54
C PHE A 425 -25.95 2.45 -1.25
N MET A 426 -25.35 1.78 -2.24
CA MET A 426 -24.83 0.42 -2.07
C MET A 426 -23.70 0.35 -1.04
N ALA A 427 -22.76 1.30 -1.07
CA ALA A 427 -21.65 1.35 -0.13
C ALA A 427 -22.09 1.66 1.32
N ARG A 428 -23.21 2.37 1.50
CA ARG A 428 -23.77 2.71 2.82
C ARG A 428 -24.65 1.61 3.41
N THR A 429 -25.21 0.75 2.56
CA THR A 429 -26.13 -0.30 3.00
C THR A 429 -25.38 -1.37 3.79
N LEU A 430 -26.06 -1.98 4.77
CA LEU A 430 -25.50 -3.10 5.52
C LEU A 430 -25.39 -4.32 4.60
N HIS A 431 -24.15 -4.72 4.29
CA HIS A 431 -23.90 -5.87 3.44
C HIS A 431 -23.87 -7.18 4.27
N PRO A 432 -24.43 -8.31 3.81
CA PRO A 432 -24.43 -9.57 4.57
C PRO A 432 -23.04 -10.06 5.01
N THR A 433 -22.01 -9.79 4.21
CA THR A 433 -20.61 -10.12 4.56
C THR A 433 -20.07 -9.35 5.75
N TYR A 434 -20.76 -8.32 6.25
CA TYR A 434 -20.37 -7.63 7.47
C TYR A 434 -20.60 -8.47 8.72
N TYR A 435 -21.41 -9.53 8.64
CA TYR A 435 -21.67 -10.43 9.75
C TYR A 435 -20.37 -10.97 10.37
N GLY A 436 -20.21 -10.75 11.67
CA GLY A 436 -19.01 -11.13 12.44
C GLY A 436 -17.76 -10.30 12.19
N ARG A 437 -17.80 -9.32 11.26
CA ARG A 437 -16.66 -8.44 10.91
C ARG A 437 -16.87 -7.01 11.40
N PHE A 438 -18.07 -6.48 11.24
CA PHE A 438 -18.45 -5.13 11.66
C PHE A 438 -19.64 -5.15 12.60
N CYS A 439 -19.72 -4.14 13.46
CA CYS A 439 -20.92 -3.87 14.22
C CYS A 439 -22.01 -3.32 13.27
N PRO A 440 -23.20 -3.94 13.21
CA PRO A 440 -24.28 -3.45 12.35
C PRO A 440 -24.97 -2.20 12.89
N ILE A 441 -24.78 -1.88 14.17
CA ILE A 441 -25.46 -0.78 14.87
C ILE A 441 -24.55 0.45 14.98
N GLU A 442 -23.25 0.24 15.21
CA GLU A 442 -22.31 1.33 15.55
C GLU A 442 -21.83 2.09 14.30
N THR A 443 -22.75 2.85 13.72
CA THR A 443 -22.51 3.86 12.67
C THR A 443 -22.95 5.22 13.19
N PRO A 444 -22.18 6.30 12.94
CA PRO A 444 -22.64 7.65 13.25
C PRO A 444 -23.82 8.03 12.35
N GLU A 445 -24.73 8.84 12.88
CA GLU A 445 -25.82 9.44 12.13
C GLU A 445 -25.31 10.57 11.20
N GLY A 446 -26.16 11.01 10.28
CA GLY A 446 -25.86 12.11 9.35
C GLY A 446 -25.13 11.67 8.08
N THR A 447 -24.33 12.57 7.50
CA THR A 447 -23.73 12.37 6.17
C THR A 447 -22.71 11.23 6.11
N SER A 448 -22.15 10.83 7.25
CA SER A 448 -21.18 9.73 7.36
C SER A 448 -21.79 8.36 7.60
N ILE A 449 -23.13 8.24 7.63
CA ILE A 449 -23.82 6.98 7.87
C ILE A 449 -23.38 5.90 6.87
N GLY A 450 -23.01 4.73 7.37
CA GLY A 450 -22.53 3.58 6.57
C GLY A 450 -21.10 3.70 6.04
N LEU A 451 -20.53 4.91 5.97
CA LEU A 451 -19.14 5.14 5.56
C LEU A 451 -18.14 5.00 6.71
N ARG A 452 -18.60 5.23 7.94
CA ARG A 452 -17.83 5.00 9.16
C ARG A 452 -18.45 3.83 9.90
N LYS A 453 -17.65 2.80 10.12
CA LYS A 453 -18.06 1.51 10.71
C LYS A 453 -17.09 1.14 11.83
N ASN A 454 -17.50 0.30 12.75
CA ASN A 454 -16.62 -0.23 13.79
C ASN A 454 -16.47 -1.75 13.65
N LEU A 455 -15.30 -2.27 14.02
CA LEU A 455 -15.05 -3.70 14.03
C LEU A 455 -15.99 -4.41 15.02
N ALA A 456 -16.41 -5.63 14.69
CA ALA A 456 -17.07 -6.50 15.64
C ALA A 456 -16.07 -6.96 16.72
N MET A 457 -16.55 -7.26 17.93
CA MET A 457 -15.70 -7.60 19.08
C MET A 457 -14.69 -8.72 18.83
N LEU A 458 -15.05 -9.73 18.02
CA LEU A 458 -14.21 -10.90 17.74
C LEU A 458 -13.46 -10.79 16.42
N ALA A 459 -13.63 -9.69 15.68
CA ALA A 459 -12.99 -9.48 14.40
C ALA A 459 -11.49 -9.22 14.58
N LYS A 460 -10.68 -9.85 13.72
CA LYS A 460 -9.24 -9.64 13.65
C LYS A 460 -8.87 -9.29 12.21
N VAL A 461 -8.05 -8.26 12.04
CA VAL A 461 -7.52 -7.89 10.74
C VAL A 461 -6.19 -8.61 10.54
N SER A 462 -6.04 -9.29 9.41
CA SER A 462 -4.80 -9.99 9.06
C SER A 462 -3.68 -8.99 8.83
N THR A 463 -2.52 -9.23 9.44
CA THR A 463 -1.26 -8.55 9.13
C THR A 463 -0.46 -9.38 8.12
N GLU A 464 0.49 -8.74 7.44
CA GLU A 464 1.38 -9.43 6.50
C GLU A 464 2.10 -10.59 7.21
N PRO A 465 2.08 -11.81 6.64
CA PRO A 465 2.77 -12.95 7.22
C PRO A 465 4.29 -12.80 7.08
N LYS A 466 5.03 -13.48 7.96
CA LYS A 466 6.49 -13.58 7.84
C LYS A 466 6.96 -14.49 6.69
N LEU A 467 6.04 -15.29 6.14
CA LEU A 467 6.30 -16.19 5.03
C LEU A 467 6.44 -15.38 3.74
N ASN A 468 7.52 -15.64 2.99
CA ASN A 468 7.77 -15.01 1.70
C ASN A 468 6.99 -15.72 0.58
N ASP A 469 6.62 -15.02 -0.48
CA ASP A 469 5.86 -15.57 -1.61
C ASP A 469 6.53 -16.81 -2.22
N LYS A 470 7.87 -16.80 -2.27
CA LYS A 470 8.66 -17.96 -2.73
C LYS A 470 8.46 -19.21 -1.89
N GLN A 471 8.34 -19.06 -0.57
CA GLN A 471 8.10 -20.18 0.35
C GLN A 471 6.67 -20.71 0.20
N VAL A 472 5.70 -19.82 -0.01
CA VAL A 472 4.33 -20.23 -0.27
C VAL A 472 4.25 -21.01 -1.58
N ILE A 473 4.92 -20.54 -2.63
CA ILE A 473 4.94 -21.23 -3.92
C ILE A 473 5.64 -22.59 -3.81
N SER A 474 6.75 -22.70 -3.08
CA SER A 474 7.42 -24.00 -2.89
C SER A 474 6.51 -25.01 -2.17
N ILE A 475 5.79 -24.58 -1.14
CA ILE A 475 4.79 -25.42 -0.46
C ILE A 475 3.68 -25.86 -1.43
N LEU A 476 3.21 -24.96 -2.29
CA LEU A 476 2.19 -25.31 -3.28
C LEU A 476 2.73 -26.31 -4.34
N GLU A 477 3.99 -26.16 -4.75
CA GLU A 477 4.66 -27.08 -5.66
C GLU A 477 4.82 -28.48 -5.03
N GLU A 478 5.18 -28.55 -3.74
CA GLU A 478 5.21 -29.81 -2.98
C GLU A 478 3.83 -30.49 -2.91
N ILE A 479 2.75 -29.72 -2.83
CA ILE A 479 1.35 -30.23 -2.83
C ILE A 479 0.90 -30.65 -4.24
N GLY A 480 1.66 -30.31 -5.29
CA GLY A 480 1.39 -30.73 -6.67
C GLY A 480 0.95 -29.62 -7.62
N LEU A 481 1.13 -28.34 -7.27
CA LEU A 481 0.95 -27.24 -8.21
C LEU A 481 1.98 -27.33 -9.34
N LYS A 482 1.52 -27.52 -10.58
CA LYS A 482 2.38 -27.48 -11.77
C LYS A 482 2.50 -26.05 -12.29
N ARG A 483 3.72 -25.50 -12.31
CA ARG A 483 4.01 -24.26 -13.07
C ARG A 483 3.85 -24.55 -14.56
N LYS A 484 2.97 -23.83 -15.23
CA LYS A 484 2.81 -23.83 -16.69
C LYS A 484 3.21 -22.47 -17.24
#